data_AF-A0A0F9GTN7-F1
#
_entry.id   AF-A0A0F9GTN7-F1
#
_cell.length_a   1.000
_cell.length_b   1.000
_cell.length_c   1.000
_cell.angle_alpha   90.00
_cell.angle_beta   90.00
_cell.angle_gamma   90.00
#
_symmetry.space_group_name_H-M   'P 1'
#
loop_
_entity.id
_entity.type
_entity.pdbx_description
1 polymer ?
#
loop_
_entity_poly.entity_id
_entity_poly.type
_entity_poly.pdbx_seq_one_letter_code
_entity_poly.pdbx_strand_id
1 'polypeptide(L)'
;MLVIARPKFRLEEAWDDSGDVDIYFDEPTSDDLRERVGNELRYFVPQLKTEERSIYHLEKIVGGIFDKMSKSGNLMVRNKRWVWAEEV
;
A
#
# COMPACT_ATOMS: atom_id res chain seq x y z
N MET A 1 -16.43 13.31 -9.23
CA MET A 1 -15.70 12.07 -8.91
C MET A 1 -14.27 12.47 -8.62
N LEU A 2 -13.81 12.39 -7.38
CA LEU A 2 -12.42 12.71 -7.02
C LEU A 2 -11.55 11.56 -7.55
N VAL A 3 -10.70 11.81 -8.54
CA VAL A 3 -9.68 10.83 -8.94
C VAL A 3 -8.60 10.88 -7.86
N ILE A 4 -8.62 9.90 -6.97
CA ILE A 4 -7.58 9.74 -5.95
C ILE A 4 -6.32 9.26 -6.66
N ALA A 5 -5.28 10.09 -6.67
CA ALA A 5 -3.99 9.75 -7.25
C ALA A 5 -3.22 8.85 -6.28
N ARG A 6 -2.72 7.72 -6.76
CA ARG A 6 -1.94 6.74 -6.00
C ARG A 6 -0.89 6.09 -6.90
N PRO A 7 0.23 5.59 -6.33
CA PRO A 7 1.22 4.85 -7.12
C PRO A 7 0.59 3.59 -7.73
N LYS A 8 0.97 3.28 -8.96
CA LYS A 8 0.70 1.97 -9.55
C LYS A 8 1.58 0.91 -8.89
N PHE A 9 0.98 -0.21 -8.53
CA PHE A 9 1.65 -1.32 -7.86
C PHE A 9 1.16 -2.67 -8.38
N ARG A 10 1.98 -3.70 -8.14
CA ARG A 10 1.73 -5.11 -8.41
C ARG A 10 2.12 -5.91 -7.17
N LEU A 11 1.40 -6.98 -6.88
CA LEU A 11 1.67 -7.88 -5.76
C LEU A 11 2.13 -9.25 -6.29
N GLU A 12 3.06 -9.89 -5.60
CA GLU A 12 3.37 -11.30 -5.84
C GLU A 12 2.52 -12.24 -4.97
N GLU A 13 2.25 -13.44 -5.48
CA GLU A 13 1.33 -14.42 -4.85
C GLU A 13 1.91 -15.08 -3.59
N ALA A 14 3.18 -14.81 -3.26
CA ALA A 14 3.86 -15.39 -2.12
C ALA A 14 3.74 -14.47 -0.89
N TRP A 15 2.59 -14.51 -0.22
CA TRP A 15 2.43 -13.91 1.10
C TRP A 15 1.93 -14.96 2.09
N ASP A 16 2.52 -14.98 3.27
CA ASP A 16 2.19 -15.93 4.33
C ASP A 16 1.40 -15.26 5.47
N ASP A 17 1.12 -16.01 6.52
CA ASP A 17 0.35 -15.56 7.69
C ASP A 17 1.04 -14.43 8.48
N SER A 18 2.32 -14.13 8.21
CA SER A 18 3.05 -13.03 8.86
C SER A 18 2.62 -11.66 8.35
N GLY A 19 1.97 -11.59 7.18
CA GLY A 19 1.64 -10.34 6.52
C GLY A 19 2.80 -9.68 5.79
N ASP A 20 3.91 -10.39 5.59
CA ASP A 20 4.95 -9.99 4.64
C ASP A 20 4.41 -10.21 3.21
N VAL A 21 4.11 -9.08 2.56
CA VAL A 21 3.60 -9.02 1.19
C VAL A 21 4.61 -8.25 0.34
N ASP A 22 5.11 -8.87 -0.71
CA ASP A 22 6.00 -8.20 -1.67
C ASP A 22 5.22 -7.28 -2.60
N ILE A 23 5.45 -5.96 -2.46
CA ILE A 23 4.81 -4.91 -3.27
C ILE A 23 5.82 -4.32 -4.25
N TYR A 24 5.53 -4.46 -5.54
CA TYR A 24 6.30 -3.88 -6.63
C TYR A 24 5.64 -2.62 -7.13
N PHE A 25 6.30 -1.48 -6.95
CA PHE A 25 5.84 -0.20 -7.48
C PHE A 25 6.38 0.02 -8.88
N ASP A 26 5.49 0.30 -9.83
CA ASP A 26 5.87 0.63 -11.22
C ASP A 26 6.42 2.06 -11.34
N GLU A 27 6.23 2.87 -10.29
CA GLU A 27 6.67 4.26 -10.19
C GLU A 27 7.67 4.44 -9.04
N PRO A 28 8.62 5.40 -9.13
CA PRO A 28 9.51 5.69 -8.03
C PRO A 28 8.72 6.01 -6.75
N THR A 29 9.02 5.29 -5.69
CA THR A 29 8.30 5.34 -4.39
C THR A 29 9.34 5.34 -3.29
N SER A 30 9.21 6.21 -2.28
CA SER A 30 10.17 6.30 -1.17
C SER A 30 10.14 5.07 -0.28
N ASP A 31 11.28 4.79 0.34
CA ASP A 31 11.42 3.68 1.27
C ASP A 31 10.50 3.86 2.49
N ASP A 32 10.36 5.08 3.03
CA ASP A 32 9.43 5.38 4.12
C ASP A 32 7.98 5.04 3.77
N LEU A 33 7.56 5.33 2.52
CA LEU A 33 6.21 5.02 2.06
C LEU A 33 6.04 3.50 1.89
N ARG A 34 7.05 2.81 1.36
CA ARG A 34 7.06 1.33 1.25
C ARG A 34 6.95 0.69 2.64
N GLU A 35 7.75 1.15 3.58
CA GLU A 35 7.77 0.66 4.96
C GLU A 35 6.41 0.91 5.65
N ARG A 36 5.82 2.10 5.49
CA ARG A 36 4.52 2.39 6.10
C ARG A 36 3.41 1.50 5.58
N VAL A 37 3.35 1.28 4.26
CA VAL A 37 2.37 0.38 3.65
C VAL A 37 2.60 -1.06 4.12
N GLY A 38 3.86 -1.52 4.18
CA GLY A 38 4.21 -2.83 4.72
C GLY A 38 3.77 -3.01 6.17
N ASN A 39 3.98 -2.00 7.02
CA ASN A 39 3.56 -2.03 8.42
C ASN A 39 2.02 -2.08 8.59
N GLU A 40 1.27 -1.33 7.76
CA GLU A 40 -0.19 -1.42 7.75
C GLU A 40 -0.65 -2.81 7.27
N LEU A 41 0.02 -3.41 6.27
CA LEU A 41 -0.31 -4.77 5.81
C LEU A 41 -0.05 -5.83 6.89
N ARG A 42 1.07 -5.77 7.60
CA ARG A 42 1.34 -6.67 8.74
C ARG A 42 0.27 -6.56 9.84
N TYR A 43 -0.43 -5.43 9.93
CA TYR A 43 -1.57 -5.30 10.83
C TYR A 43 -2.84 -5.97 10.25
N PHE A 44 -3.18 -5.72 8.98
CA PHE A 44 -4.44 -6.21 8.38
C PHE A 44 -4.41 -7.66 7.94
N VAL A 45 -3.30 -8.11 7.34
CA VAL A 45 -3.20 -9.41 6.66
C VAL A 45 -3.40 -10.60 7.61
N PRO A 46 -2.81 -10.62 8.83
CA PRO A 46 -3.04 -11.72 9.77
C PRO A 46 -4.50 -11.83 10.27
N GLN A 47 -5.31 -10.77 10.10
CA GLN A 47 -6.73 -10.76 10.48
C GLN A 47 -7.65 -11.31 9.38
N LEU A 48 -7.14 -11.52 8.17
CA LEU A 48 -7.91 -12.08 7.06
C LEU A 48 -8.19 -13.56 7.28
N LYS A 49 -9.44 -13.96 7.08
CA LYS A 49 -9.82 -15.37 7.07
C LYS A 49 -9.23 -16.06 5.84
N THR A 50 -9.01 -17.37 5.91
CA THR A 50 -8.42 -18.15 4.82
C THR A 50 -9.16 -17.94 3.49
N GLU A 51 -10.49 -17.83 3.50
CA GLU A 51 -11.31 -17.59 2.31
C GLU A 51 -11.12 -16.19 1.68
N GLU A 52 -10.60 -15.22 2.44
CA GLU A 52 -10.33 -13.85 1.99
C GLU A 52 -8.90 -13.72 1.43
N ARG A 53 -8.05 -14.74 1.64
CA ARG A 53 -6.63 -14.72 1.25
C ARG A 53 -6.46 -14.93 -0.26
N SER A 54 -6.62 -13.84 -1.00
CA SER A 54 -6.39 -13.79 -2.44
C SER A 54 -5.63 -12.51 -2.80
N ILE A 55 -4.86 -12.53 -3.89
CA ILE A 55 -4.21 -11.33 -4.44
C ILE A 55 -5.21 -10.19 -4.60
N TYR A 56 -6.42 -10.49 -5.11
CA TYR A 56 -7.48 -9.50 -5.28
C TYR A 56 -7.83 -8.76 -3.98
N HIS A 57 -7.99 -9.47 -2.85
CA HIS A 57 -8.28 -8.83 -1.57
C HIS A 57 -7.10 -8.03 -1.05
N LEU A 58 -5.87 -8.52 -1.21
CA LEU A 58 -4.68 -7.74 -0.87
C LEU A 58 -4.59 -6.45 -1.69
N GLU A 59 -4.84 -6.49 -2.99
CA GLU A 59 -4.88 -5.30 -3.84
C GLU A 59 -5.92 -4.28 -3.35
N LYS A 60 -7.08 -4.77 -2.85
CA LYS A 60 -8.09 -3.90 -2.23
C LYS A 60 -7.59 -3.27 -0.94
N ILE A 61 -6.88 -4.02 -0.10
CA ILE A 61 -6.32 -3.50 1.16
C ILE A 61 -5.23 -2.46 0.86
N VAL A 62 -4.25 -2.78 0.01
CA VAL A 62 -3.19 -1.85 -0.40
C VAL A 62 -3.78 -0.60 -1.06
N GLY A 63 -4.74 -0.78 -1.97
CA GLY A 63 -5.47 0.33 -2.57
C GLY A 63 -6.20 1.19 -1.52
N GLY A 64 -6.84 0.55 -0.53
CA GLY A 64 -7.52 1.23 0.57
C GLY A 64 -6.57 2.01 1.49
N ILE A 65 -5.37 1.48 1.74
CA ILE A 65 -4.29 2.17 2.46
C ILE A 65 -3.92 3.45 1.69
N PHE A 66 -3.60 3.37 0.40
CA PHE A 66 -3.29 4.55 -0.40
C PHE A 66 -4.44 5.55 -0.47
N ASP A 67 -5.69 5.07 -0.58
CA ASP A 67 -6.85 5.95 -0.65
C ASP A 67 -7.05 6.70 0.68
N LYS A 68 -6.83 6.05 1.83
CA LYS A 68 -6.83 6.68 3.16
C LYS A 68 -5.72 7.73 3.27
N MET A 69 -4.51 7.36 2.88
CA MET A 69 -3.33 8.22 2.87
C MET A 69 -3.53 9.49 2.01
N SER A 70 -4.08 9.32 0.81
CA SER A 70 -4.38 10.42 -0.10
C SER A 70 -5.48 11.34 0.43
N LYS A 71 -6.57 10.78 0.99
CA LYS A 71 -7.66 11.56 1.59
C LYS A 71 -7.19 12.38 2.79
N SER A 72 -6.23 11.88 3.55
CA SER A 72 -5.60 12.62 4.66
C SER A 72 -4.57 13.67 4.21
N GLY A 73 -4.27 13.78 2.92
CA GLY A 73 -3.25 14.70 2.40
C GLY A 73 -1.81 14.22 2.59
N ASN A 74 -1.63 13.00 3.09
CA ASN A 74 -0.32 12.46 3.45
C ASN A 74 0.34 11.64 2.32
N LEU A 75 -0.28 11.55 1.14
CA LEU A 75 0.30 10.91 -0.04
C LEU A 75 0.50 11.93 -1.15
N MET A 76 1.74 12.11 -1.61
CA MET A 76 2.06 13.07 -2.67
C MET A 76 3.23 12.63 -3.55
N VAL A 77 3.42 13.32 -4.69
CA VAL A 77 4.58 13.16 -5.56
C VAL A 77 5.57 14.30 -5.29
N ARG A 78 6.77 13.98 -4.80
CA ARG A 78 7.88 14.93 -4.57
C ARG A 78 9.12 14.44 -5.32
N ASN A 79 9.79 15.33 -6.06
CA ASN A 79 10.96 14.97 -6.87
C ASN A 79 10.74 13.75 -7.80
N LYS A 80 9.58 13.69 -8.47
CA LYS A 80 9.14 12.57 -9.33
C LYS A 80 9.03 11.21 -8.59
N ARG A 81 8.85 11.23 -7.27
CA ARG A 81 8.72 10.05 -6.42
C ARG A 81 7.48 10.16 -5.54
N TRP A 82 6.72 9.08 -5.42
CA TRP A 82 5.64 8.96 -4.43
C TRP A 82 6.24 8.91 -3.02
N VAL A 83 5.76 9.78 -2.14
CA VAL A 83 6.24 9.92 -0.76
C VAL A 83 5.06 10.01 0.21
N TRP A 84 5.31 9.52 1.43
CA TRP A 84 4.51 9.85 2.60
C TRP A 84 4.87 11.27 3.04
N ALA A 85 3.89 12.14 3.19
CA ALA A 85 4.08 13.56 3.45
C ALA A 85 4.13 13.91 4.96
N GLU A 86 3.83 12.95 5.84
CA GLU A 86 3.87 13.16 7.29
C GLU A 86 5.32 13.08 7.78
N GLU A 87 6.05 14.16 7.51
CA GLU A 87 7.12 14.80 8.30
C GLU A 87 7.66 15.99 7.48
N VAL A 88 6.85 17.05 7.38
CA VAL A 88 7.29 18.46 7.28
C VAL A 88 6.41 19.29 8.20
#